data_AF-A0A0E9LSS3-F1
#
_entry.id   AF-A0A0E9LSS3-F1
#
_cell.length_a   1.000
_cell.length_b   1.000
_cell.length_c   1.000
_cell.angle_alpha   90.00
_cell.angle_beta   90.00
_cell.angle_gamma   90.00
#
_symmetry.space_group_name_H-M   'P 1'
#
loop_
_entity.id
_entity.type
_entity.pdbx_description
1 polymer ?
#
loop_
_entity_poly.entity_id
_entity_poly.type
_entity_poly.pdbx_seq_one_letter_code
_entity_poly.pdbx_strand_id
1 'polypeptide(L)'
;MPHQLSGGEQQRIAIARALLNKPDLILADEPTGNLDPDTSDELMKLLHQICKDGKTVIMATHNYNLIKKFPGRTIRCEDTRLSEKHQEEIDFDQMIL
;
A
#
# COMPACT_ATOMS: atom_id res chain seq x y z
N MET A 1 15.39 19.30 -11.62
CA MET A 1 13.93 19.55 -11.73
C MET A 1 13.20 18.21 -11.64
N PRO A 2 12.00 18.10 -11.05
CA PRO A 2 11.31 16.82 -10.82
C PRO A 2 11.15 15.96 -12.08
N HIS A 3 11.07 16.59 -13.25
CA HIS A 3 10.96 15.94 -14.57
C HIS A 3 12.18 15.12 -15.01
N GLN A 4 13.28 15.14 -14.26
CA GLN A 4 14.47 14.34 -14.54
C GLN A 4 14.47 12.99 -13.81
N LEU A 5 13.47 12.75 -12.95
CA LEU A 5 13.33 11.54 -12.16
C LEU A 5 12.36 10.58 -12.84
N SER A 6 12.68 9.28 -12.78
CA SER A 6 11.75 8.20 -13.13
C SER A 6 10.51 8.22 -12.22
N GLY A 7 9.42 7.59 -12.67
CA GLY A 7 8.19 7.48 -11.87
C GLY A 7 8.42 6.89 -10.48
N GLY A 8 9.23 5.83 -10.39
CA GLY A 8 9.58 5.21 -9.10
C GLY A 8 10.42 6.10 -8.19
N GLU A 9 11.35 6.89 -8.73
CA GLU A 9 12.10 7.88 -7.95
C GLU A 9 11.20 9.00 -7.42
N GLN A 10 10.28 9.50 -8.26
CA GLN A 10 9.29 10.50 -7.83
C GLN A 10 8.40 9.94 -6.71
N GLN A 11 7.99 8.68 -6.82
CA GLN A 11 7.17 8.01 -5.80
C GLN A 11 7.93 7.82 -4.49
N ARG A 12 9.21 7.38 -4.54
CA ARG A 12 10.08 7.29 -3.34
C ARG A 12 10.23 8.64 -2.64
N ILE A 13 10.42 9.73 -3.38
CA ILE A 13 10.49 11.09 -2.80
C ILE A 13 9.15 11.50 -2.19
N ALA A 14 8.04 11.20 -2.85
CA ALA A 14 6.71 11.52 -2.33
C ALA A 14 6.43 10.78 -1.00
N ILE A 15 6.79 9.50 -0.92
CA ILE A 15 6.71 8.68 0.30
C ILE A 15 7.60 9.28 1.39
N ALA A 16 8.87 9.53 1.10
CA ALA A 16 9.81 10.12 2.06
C ALA A 16 9.25 11.43 2.63
N ARG A 17 8.72 12.31 1.76
CA ARG A 17 8.11 13.58 2.15
C ARG A 17 6.90 13.40 3.06
N ALA A 18 6.04 12.41 2.79
CA ALA A 18 4.88 12.11 3.62
C ALA A 18 5.29 11.62 5.02
N LEU A 19 6.40 10.90 5.13
CA LEU A 19 6.89 10.31 6.38
C LEU A 19 7.72 11.28 7.25
N LEU A 20 8.25 12.37 6.69
CA LEU A 20 9.16 13.30 7.37
C LEU A 20 8.65 13.79 8.74
N ASN A 21 7.34 14.08 8.84
CA ASN A 21 6.74 14.65 10.04
C ASN A 21 6.20 13.61 11.03
N LYS A 22 6.51 12.31 10.83
CA LYS A 22 6.02 11.20 11.68
C LYS A 22 4.50 11.26 11.90
N PRO A 23 3.69 11.28 10.82
CA PRO A 23 2.25 11.47 10.93
C PRO A 23 1.58 10.33 11.69
N ASP A 24 0.51 10.65 12.43
CA ASP A 24 -0.32 9.65 13.13
C ASP A 24 -1.16 8.78 12.18
N LEU A 25 -1.46 9.32 10.99
CA LEU A 25 -2.21 8.65 9.94
C LEU A 25 -1.53 8.85 8.57
N ILE A 26 -1.35 7.76 7.84
CA ILE A 26 -0.88 7.75 6.45
C ILE A 26 -2.00 7.19 5.57
N LEU A 27 -2.36 7.96 4.55
CA LEU A 27 -3.23 7.52 3.45
C LEU A 27 -2.35 7.28 2.23
N ALA A 28 -2.36 6.06 1.72
CA ALA A 28 -1.53 5.65 0.60
C ALA A 28 -2.41 5.13 -0.54
N ASP A 29 -2.57 5.94 -1.58
CA ASP A 29 -3.33 5.57 -2.78
C ASP A 29 -2.39 4.97 -3.84
N GLU A 30 -2.53 3.67 -4.08
CA GLU A 30 -1.68 2.87 -4.98
C GLU A 30 -0.17 3.17 -4.88
N PRO A 31 0.43 3.10 -3.68
CA PRO A 31 1.77 3.60 -3.43
C PRO A 31 2.89 2.75 -4.06
N THR A 32 2.54 1.62 -4.68
CA THR A 32 3.47 0.69 -5.35
C THR A 32 3.33 0.68 -6.87
N GLY A 33 2.40 1.43 -7.46
CA GLY A 33 2.06 1.33 -8.88
C GLY A 33 3.22 1.56 -9.86
N ASN A 34 4.20 2.41 -9.51
CA ASN A 34 5.39 2.70 -10.33
C ASN A 34 6.69 2.19 -9.72
N LEU A 35 6.63 1.27 -8.75
CA LEU A 35 7.79 0.70 -8.09
C LEU A 35 8.08 -0.69 -8.65
N ASP A 36 9.36 -1.04 -8.74
CA ASP A 36 9.76 -2.43 -8.97
C ASP A 36 9.32 -3.33 -7.80
N PRO A 37 9.24 -4.67 -8.00
CA PRO A 37 8.77 -5.59 -6.97
C PRO A 37 9.56 -5.52 -5.66
N ASP A 38 10.89 -5.39 -5.74
CA ASP A 38 11.77 -5.34 -4.57
C ASP A 38 11.52 -4.06 -3.76
N THR A 39 11.45 -2.90 -4.43
CA THR A 39 11.13 -1.62 -3.78
C THR A 39 9.72 -1.62 -3.19
N SER A 40 8.75 -2.26 -3.86
CA SER A 40 7.39 -2.41 -3.34
C SER A 40 7.34 -3.21 -2.05
N ASP A 41 8.11 -4.30 -1.97
CA ASP A 41 8.27 -5.10 -0.76
C ASP A 41 8.89 -4.28 0.39
N GLU A 42 9.93 -3.52 0.10
CA GLU A 42 10.58 -2.64 1.09
C GLU A 42 9.61 -1.59 1.64
N LEU A 43 8.83 -0.97 0.76
CA LEU A 43 7.80 -0.02 1.15
C LEU A 43 6.74 -0.66 2.06
N MET A 44 6.26 -1.85 1.71
CA MET A 44 5.28 -2.57 2.52
C MET A 44 5.82 -2.92 3.91
N LYS A 45 7.09 -3.36 3.99
CA LYS A 45 7.78 -3.58 5.28
C LYS A 45 7.85 -2.30 6.11
N LEU A 46 8.20 -1.19 5.49
CA LEU A 46 8.26 0.13 6.15
C LEU A 46 6.89 0.54 6.70
N LEU A 47 5.83 0.44 5.91
CA LEU A 47 4.47 0.78 6.35
C LEU A 47 4.01 -0.11 7.52
N HIS A 48 4.35 -1.40 7.50
CA HIS A 48 4.08 -2.30 8.63
C HIS A 48 4.86 -1.92 9.88
N GLN A 49 6.12 -1.51 9.74
CA GLN A 49 6.90 -1.04 10.88
C GLN A 49 6.29 0.23 11.48
N ILE A 50 5.83 1.16 10.65
CA ILE A 50 5.13 2.37 11.10
C ILE A 50 3.85 2.02 11.88
N CYS A 51 3.09 1.02 11.43
CA CYS A 51 1.95 0.50 12.20
C CYS A 51 2.36 -0.09 13.55
N LYS A 52 3.45 -0.86 13.61
CA LYS A 52 3.99 -1.42 14.86
C LYS A 52 4.43 -0.33 15.84
N ASP A 53 4.86 0.82 15.33
CA ASP A 53 5.22 1.99 16.14
C ASP A 53 3.98 2.79 16.62
N GLY A 54 2.78 2.27 16.42
CA GLY A 54 1.52 2.82 16.94
C GLY A 54 0.84 3.85 16.03
N LYS A 55 1.29 3.96 14.77
CA LYS A 55 0.67 4.84 13.77
C LYS A 55 -0.37 4.06 12.94
N THR A 56 -1.23 4.79 12.24
CA THR A 56 -2.25 4.19 11.37
C THR A 56 -1.87 4.34 9.91
N VAL A 57 -1.96 3.25 9.14
CA VAL A 57 -1.80 3.27 7.68
C VAL A 57 -3.09 2.74 7.05
N ILE A 58 -3.65 3.49 6.10
CA ILE A 58 -4.72 3.04 5.22
C ILE A 58 -4.17 3.07 3.80
N MET A 59 -4.22 1.93 3.12
CA MET A 59 -3.69 1.78 1.77
C MET A 59 -4.78 1.27 0.83
N ALA A 60 -4.94 1.94 -0.31
CA ALA A 60 -5.67 1.41 -1.45
C ALA A 60 -4.68 0.72 -2.40
N THR A 61 -4.98 -0.50 -2.82
CA THR A 61 -4.15 -1.24 -3.77
C THR A 61 -4.97 -2.29 -4.50
N HIS A 62 -4.62 -2.53 -5.75
CA HIS A 62 -5.07 -3.68 -6.53
C HIS A 62 -4.01 -4.81 -6.57
N ASN A 63 -2.88 -4.66 -5.88
CA ASN A 63 -1.81 -5.65 -5.88
C ASN A 63 -2.07 -6.75 -4.82
N TYR A 64 -2.77 -7.80 -5.26
CA TYR A 64 -3.12 -8.95 -4.43
C TYR A 64 -1.92 -9.73 -3.87
N ASN A 65 -0.80 -9.78 -4.60
CA ASN A 65 0.40 -10.47 -4.14
C ASN A 65 0.98 -9.79 -2.90
N LEU A 66 0.96 -8.45 -2.85
CA LEU A 66 1.37 -7.71 -1.67
C LEU A 66 0.41 -7.93 -0.49
N ILE A 67 -0.90 -7.97 -0.74
CA ILE A 67 -1.89 -8.26 0.33
C ILE A 67 -1.65 -9.66 0.92
N LYS A 68 -1.43 -10.68 0.07
CA LYS A 68 -1.11 -12.05 0.53
C LYS A 68 0.16 -12.08 1.39
N LYS A 69 1.20 -11.36 0.96
CA LYS A 69 2.52 -11.35 1.61
C LYS A 69 2.54 -10.53 2.91
N PHE A 70 1.74 -9.46 2.96
CA PHE A 70 1.68 -8.51 4.05
C PHE A 70 0.25 -8.43 4.60
N PRO A 71 -0.14 -9.43 5.42
CA PRO A 71 -1.51 -9.56 5.89
C PRO A 71 -1.93 -8.40 6.80
N GLY A 72 -3.13 -7.91 6.57
CA GLY A 72 -3.74 -6.85 7.36
C GLY A 72 -5.25 -6.83 7.22
N ARG A 73 -5.90 -5.97 8.01
CA ARG A 73 -7.36 -5.77 7.90
C ARG A 73 -7.69 -5.31 6.48
N THR A 74 -8.51 -6.08 5.78
CA THR A 74 -8.80 -5.86 4.36
C THR A 74 -10.28 -5.52 4.18
N ILE A 75 -10.53 -4.42 3.47
CA ILE A 75 -11.88 -3.97 3.11
C ILE A 75 -11.96 -3.99 1.58
N ARG A 76 -12.88 -4.78 1.03
CA ARG A 76 -13.19 -4.79 -0.40
C ARG A 76 -14.17 -3.66 -0.68
N CYS A 77 -13.86 -2.85 -1.70
CA CYS A 77 -14.76 -1.86 -2.26
C CYS A 77 -15.26 -2.36 -3.62
N GLU A 78 -16.56 -2.57 -3.77
CA GLU A 78 -17.20 -3.05 -5.01
C GLU A 78 -18.64 -2.53 -5.07
N ASP A 79 -19.11 -2.14 -6.26
CA ASP A 79 -20.46 -1.61 -6.46
C ASP A 79 -20.84 -0.51 -5.45
N THR A 80 -19.90 0.40 -5.15
CA THR A 80 -20.03 1.48 -4.14
C THR A 80 -20.30 0.99 -2.70
N ARG A 81 -20.06 -0.29 -2.43
CA ARG A 81 -20.21 -0.92 -1.12
C ARG A 81 -18.86 -1.33 -0.56
N LEU A 82 -18.73 -1.23 0.76
CA LEU A 82 -17.57 -1.70 1.51
C LEU A 82 -17.95 -2.97 2.26
N SER A 83 -17.18 -4.05 2.07
CA SER A 83 -17.31 -5.28 2.83
C SER A 83 -15.96 -5.66 3.42
N GLU A 84 -15.94 -5.93 4.72
CA GLU A 84 -14.75 -6.51 5.35
C GLU A 84 -14.56 -7.95 4.86
N LYS A 85 -13.32 -8.30 4.54
CA LYS A 85 -12.95 -9.65 4.11
C LYS A 85 -11.88 -10.19 5.02
N HIS A 86 -12.12 -11.37 5.57
CA HIS A 86 -11.07 -12.14 6.22
C HIS A 86 -10.18 -12.73 5.12
N GLN A 87 -8.87 -12.77 5.36
CA GLN A 87 -7.89 -13.11 4.33
C GLN A 87 -8.06 -14.54 3.78
N GLU A 88 -8.62 -15.44 4.59
CA GLU A 88 -9.00 -16.81 4.21
C GLU A 88 -10.21 -16.85 3.25
N GLU A 89 -11.03 -15.80 3.23
CA GLU A 89 -12.22 -15.68 2.38
C GLU A 89 -11.94 -14.92 1.06
N ILE A 90 -10.74 -14.37 0.90
CA ILE A 90 -10.37 -13.67 -0.33
C ILE A 90 -9.88 -14.71 -1.32
N ASP A 91 -10.77 -15.14 -2.20
CA ASP A 91 -10.38 -15.86 -3.41
C ASP A 91 -9.74 -14.87 -4.39
N PHE A 92 -8.41 -14.74 -4.25
CA PHE A 92 -7.61 -13.86 -5.07
C PHE A 92 -7.54 -14.30 -6.53
N ASP A 93 -7.86 -15.56 -6.86
CA ASP A 93 -7.83 -16.07 -8.23
C ASP A 93 -9.10 -15.65 -8.99
N GLN A 94 -10.22 -15.44 -8.29
CA GLN A 94 -11.46 -14.87 -8.85
C GLN A 94 -11.44 -13.34 -9.00
N MET A 95 -10.43 -12.66 -8.45
CA MET A 95 -10.30 -11.20 -8.47
C MET A 95 -9.37 -10.65 -9.57
N ILE A 96 -8.81 -11.52 -10.42
CA ILE A 96 -7.90 -11.13 -11.53
C ILE A 96 -8.69 -10.81 -12.83
N LEU A 97 -10.02 -10.69 -12.75
CA LEU A 97 -10.87 -10.36 -13.90
C LEU A 97 -11.02 -8.85 -14.10
#